data_AF-A0A963MAM9-F1
#
_entry.id   AF-A0A963MAM9-F1
#
_cell.length_a   1.000
_cell.length_b   1.000
_cell.length_c   1.000
_cell.angle_alpha   90.00
_cell.angle_beta   90.00
_cell.angle_gamma   90.00
#
_symmetry.space_group_name_H-M   'P 1'
#
loop_
_entity.id
_entity.type
_entity.pdbx_description
1 polymer ?
#
loop_
_entity_poly.entity_id
_entity_poly.type
_entity_poly.pdbx_seq_one_letter_code
_entity_poly.pdbx_strand_id
1 'polypeptide(L)'
;MLLGLLAGTVHGVAQADESAAFTPAQLSHVRSLGPWPPAWTADPANRVSGDPRAVELGRRLFRDPRMSPVGYIACVTCHQPDRAFTDRRARAHGLADLPRNTPALANLRQQRWYGWDGASDSLWLASVRPMLDPREFDG
;
A
#
# COMPACT_ATOMS: atom_id res chain seq x y z
N MET A 1 -5.26 50.90 -7.18
CA MET A 1 -5.44 49.44 -7.29
C MET A 1 -4.82 48.82 -6.04
N LEU A 2 -5.64 48.31 -5.11
CA LEU A 2 -5.22 47.85 -3.80
C LEU A 2 -4.36 46.58 -3.89
N LEU A 3 -3.18 46.61 -3.27
CA LEU A 3 -2.40 45.41 -2.94
C LEU A 3 -3.07 44.69 -1.76
N GLY A 4 -3.70 43.54 -2.04
CA GLY A 4 -4.23 42.65 -1.01
C GLY A 4 -3.13 41.72 -0.48
N LEU A 5 -2.75 41.90 0.79
CA LEU A 5 -1.94 40.96 1.56
C LEU A 5 -2.78 39.69 1.83
N LEU A 6 -2.43 38.57 1.20
CA LEU A 6 -2.95 37.26 1.57
C LEU A 6 -2.19 36.78 2.83
N ALA A 7 -2.82 36.96 3.99
CA ALA A 7 -2.39 36.35 5.24
C ALA A 7 -2.58 34.82 5.15
N GLY A 8 -1.49 34.09 4.90
CA GLY A 8 -1.47 32.64 4.96
C GLY A 8 -1.62 32.17 6.41
N THR A 9 -2.68 31.44 6.71
CA THR A 9 -2.83 30.75 7.99
C THR A 9 -1.91 29.54 8.01
N VAL A 10 -0.77 29.69 8.69
CA VAL A 10 0.09 28.57 9.06
C VAL A 10 -0.73 27.67 9.99
N HIS A 11 -1.20 26.52 9.48
CA HIS A 11 -1.87 25.54 10.32
C HIS A 11 -0.82 24.98 11.27
N GLY A 12 -0.93 25.33 12.55
CA GLY A 12 -0.05 24.85 13.60
C GLY A 12 -0.05 23.33 13.62
N VAL A 13 1.15 22.74 13.50
CA VAL A 13 1.34 21.33 13.79
C VAL A 13 1.01 21.15 15.27
N ALA A 14 -0.07 20.44 15.58
CA ALA A 14 -0.39 20.07 16.96
C ALA A 14 0.84 19.36 17.55
N GLN A 15 1.40 19.93 18.62
CA GLN A 15 2.51 19.28 19.32
C GLN A 15 1.99 18.00 19.95
N ALA A 16 2.72 16.90 19.73
CA ALA A 16 2.40 15.65 20.39
C ALA A 16 2.52 15.86 21.92
N ASP A 17 1.46 15.52 22.64
CA ASP A 17 1.44 15.58 24.09
C ASP A 17 2.39 14.52 24.66
N GLU A 18 3.52 14.95 25.23
CA GLU A 18 4.49 14.07 25.89
C GLU A 18 3.90 13.35 27.12
N SER A 19 2.76 13.80 27.66
CA SER A 19 2.07 13.12 28.76
C SER A 19 1.35 11.83 28.34
N ALA A 20 1.29 11.53 27.03
CA ALA A 20 0.75 10.29 26.48
C ALA A 20 1.71 9.08 26.55
N ALA A 21 2.79 9.17 27.35
CA ALA A 21 3.74 8.08 27.50
C ALA A 21 3.12 6.89 28.26
N PHE A 22 3.22 5.69 27.68
CA PHE A 22 2.78 4.47 28.33
C PHE A 22 3.57 4.21 29.63
N THR A 23 2.86 3.86 30.71
CA THR A 23 3.49 3.40 31.96
C THR A 23 4.28 2.11 31.74
N PRO A 24 5.28 1.80 32.59
CA PRO A 24 6.01 0.54 32.51
C PRO A 24 5.12 -0.70 32.51
N ALA A 25 4.02 -0.69 33.27
CA ALA A 25 3.04 -1.77 33.30
C ALA A 25 2.30 -1.91 31.96
N GLN A 26 1.87 -0.80 31.34
CA GLN A 26 1.24 -0.81 30.02
C GLN A 26 2.21 -1.27 28.94
N LEU A 27 3.47 -0.83 28.98
CA LEU A 27 4.51 -1.29 28.04
C LEU A 27 4.76 -2.79 28.20
N SER A 28 4.84 -3.28 29.44
CA SER A 28 4.96 -4.72 29.73
C SER A 28 3.78 -5.50 29.16
N HIS A 29 2.55 -4.98 29.35
CA HIS A 29 1.34 -5.60 28.80
C HIS A 29 1.35 -5.62 27.26
N VAL A 30 1.66 -4.50 26.59
CA VAL A 30 1.76 -4.45 25.11
C VAL A 30 2.82 -5.43 24.60
N ARG A 31 3.99 -5.51 25.26
CA ARG A 31 5.05 -6.46 24.89
C ARG A 31 4.62 -7.91 25.09
N SER A 32 3.77 -8.19 26.07
CA SER A 32 3.23 -9.53 26.32
C SER A 32 2.28 -10.04 25.23
N LEU A 33 1.76 -9.15 24.38
CA LEU A 33 0.93 -9.53 23.22
C LEU A 33 1.75 -10.06 22.03
N GLY A 34 3.10 -10.00 22.12
CA GLY A 34 4.02 -10.42 21.07
C GLY A 34 4.49 -11.87 21.19
N PRO A 35 5.34 -12.34 20.26
CA PRO A 35 6.32 -11.54 19.52
C PRO A 35 5.75 -10.76 18.32
N TRP A 36 6.15 -9.50 18.19
CA TRP A 36 5.86 -8.63 17.06
C TRP A 36 7.16 -8.08 16.45
N PRO A 37 7.28 -8.03 15.10
CA PRO A 37 6.37 -8.60 14.12
C PRO A 37 6.39 -10.15 14.16
N PRO A 38 5.33 -10.82 13.66
CA PRO A 38 5.33 -12.27 13.55
C PRO A 38 6.53 -12.76 12.73
N ALA A 39 7.01 -13.96 13.04
CA ALA A 39 8.11 -14.56 12.31
C ALA A 39 7.77 -14.71 10.81
N TRP A 40 8.80 -14.55 9.98
CA TRP A 40 8.66 -14.69 8.54
C TRP A 40 8.54 -16.17 8.16
N THR A 41 7.40 -16.56 7.61
CA THR A 41 7.19 -17.89 7.01
C THR A 41 7.06 -17.75 5.51
N ALA A 42 7.61 -18.66 4.69
CA ALA A 42 7.41 -18.62 3.24
C ALA A 42 5.91 -18.71 2.89
N ASP A 43 5.47 -18.00 1.84
CA ASP A 43 4.09 -18.12 1.34
C ASP A 43 3.91 -19.50 0.69
N PRO A 44 3.04 -20.37 1.22
CA PRO A 44 2.87 -21.72 0.69
C PRO A 44 2.29 -21.74 -0.74
N ALA A 45 1.60 -20.67 -1.17
CA ALA A 45 1.08 -20.54 -2.52
C ALA A 45 2.15 -20.05 -3.52
N ASN A 46 3.34 -19.69 -3.07
CA ASN A 46 4.42 -19.15 -3.91
C ASN A 46 5.71 -19.97 -3.78
N ARG A 47 5.95 -20.84 -4.75
CA ARG A 47 7.14 -21.72 -4.83
C ARG A 47 8.49 -20.98 -4.80
N VAL A 48 8.52 -19.68 -5.13
CA VAL A 48 9.74 -18.84 -5.11
C VAL A 48 9.69 -17.77 -4.01
N SER A 49 8.82 -17.92 -3.01
CA SER A 49 8.74 -17.00 -1.87
C SER A 49 10.09 -16.88 -1.16
N GLY A 50 10.66 -15.68 -1.16
CA GLY A 50 11.93 -15.38 -0.52
C GLY A 50 13.17 -15.62 -1.39
N ASP A 51 13.02 -16.15 -2.63
CA ASP A 51 14.14 -16.20 -3.58
C ASP A 51 14.51 -14.76 -4.00
N PRO A 52 15.75 -14.29 -3.75
CA PRO A 52 16.17 -12.93 -4.08
C PRO A 52 16.02 -12.60 -5.57
N ARG A 53 16.15 -13.59 -6.46
CA ARG A 53 16.00 -13.40 -7.91
C ARG A 53 14.54 -13.14 -8.27
N ALA A 54 13.60 -13.84 -7.64
CA ALA A 54 12.18 -13.61 -7.82
C ALA A 54 11.75 -12.25 -7.26
N VAL A 55 12.30 -11.84 -6.12
CA VAL A 55 12.06 -10.52 -5.52
C VAL A 55 12.55 -9.41 -6.46
N GLU A 56 13.76 -9.52 -7.01
CA GLU A 56 14.32 -8.54 -7.94
C GLU A 56 13.53 -8.47 -9.25
N LEU A 57 13.10 -9.62 -9.79
CA LEU A 57 12.21 -9.64 -10.95
C LEU A 57 10.87 -8.96 -10.66
N GLY A 58 10.22 -9.30 -9.54
CA GLY A 58 8.96 -8.68 -9.12
C GLY A 58 9.09 -7.16 -8.96
N ARG A 59 10.20 -6.68 -8.39
CA ARG A 59 10.49 -5.24 -8.27
C ARG A 59 10.57 -4.53 -9.63
N ARG A 60 11.12 -5.19 -10.65
CA ARG A 60 11.18 -4.66 -12.02
C ARG A 60 9.78 -4.62 -12.64
N LEU A 61 9.04 -5.73 -12.60
CA LEU A 61 7.69 -5.83 -13.16
C LEU A 61 6.72 -4.83 -12.51
N PHE A 62 6.81 -4.63 -11.19
CA PHE A 62 5.98 -3.68 -10.45
C PHE A 62 6.07 -2.22 -10.98
N ARG A 63 7.17 -1.89 -11.66
CA ARG A 63 7.45 -0.56 -12.21
C ARG A 63 7.45 -0.54 -13.74
N ASP A 64 7.13 -1.66 -14.40
CA ASP A 64 7.23 -1.77 -15.85
C ASP A 64 5.90 -1.46 -16.53
N PRO A 65 5.77 -0.31 -17.23
CA PRO A 65 4.52 0.05 -17.88
C PRO A 65 4.22 -0.80 -19.12
N ARG A 66 5.19 -1.58 -19.61
CA ARG A 66 4.99 -2.51 -20.74
C ARG A 66 4.14 -3.73 -20.36
N MET A 67 3.88 -3.91 -19.07
CA MET A 67 2.94 -4.92 -18.61
C MET A 67 1.50 -4.56 -19.00
N SER A 68 1.18 -3.27 -19.11
CA SER A 68 -0.15 -2.80 -19.52
C SER A 68 -0.18 -2.55 -21.03
N PRO A 69 -1.24 -2.97 -21.75
CA PRO A 69 -1.36 -2.73 -23.19
C PRO A 69 -1.38 -1.25 -23.58
N VAL A 70 -1.78 -0.35 -22.67
CA VAL A 70 -1.73 1.10 -22.93
C VAL A 70 -0.31 1.68 -22.84
N GLY A 71 0.65 0.94 -22.28
CA GLY A 71 2.07 1.30 -22.27
C GLY A 71 2.49 2.41 -21.29
N TYR A 72 1.59 2.91 -20.43
CA TYR A 72 1.89 3.95 -19.44
C TYR A 72 1.38 3.68 -18.02
N ILE A 73 0.64 2.58 -17.79
CA ILE A 73 0.22 2.14 -16.46
C ILE A 73 1.14 1.01 -15.96
N ALA A 74 1.59 1.11 -14.71
CA ALA A 74 2.27 0.05 -13.98
C ALA A 74 1.68 -0.05 -12.56
N CYS A 75 2.02 -1.10 -11.80
CA CYS A 75 1.52 -1.26 -10.43
C CYS A 75 1.88 -0.04 -9.56
N VAL A 76 3.08 0.52 -9.77
CA VAL A 76 3.58 1.70 -9.08
C VAL A 76 2.79 2.99 -9.38
N THR A 77 2.00 3.05 -10.46
CA THR A 77 1.17 4.21 -10.79
C THR A 77 0.18 4.49 -9.65
N CYS A 78 -0.48 3.45 -9.15
CA CYS A 78 -1.44 3.53 -8.04
C CYS A 78 -0.79 3.21 -6.68
N HIS A 79 0.24 2.35 -6.64
CA HIS A 79 0.86 1.90 -5.40
C HIS A 79 2.24 2.51 -5.18
N GLN A 80 2.27 3.77 -4.73
CA GLN A 80 3.49 4.59 -4.64
C GLN A 80 4.26 4.33 -3.34
N PRO A 81 5.55 3.91 -3.38
CA PRO A 81 6.31 3.51 -2.18
C PRO A 81 6.43 4.59 -1.09
N ASP A 82 6.56 5.86 -1.48
CA ASP A 82 6.62 7.03 -0.58
C ASP A 82 5.27 7.34 0.11
N ARG A 83 4.22 6.62 -0.26
CA ARG A 83 2.85 6.79 0.23
C ARG A 83 2.30 5.50 0.84
N ALA A 84 3.17 4.70 1.45
CA ALA A 84 2.82 3.38 1.96
C ALA A 84 2.18 2.47 0.90
N PHE A 85 2.59 2.65 -0.37
CA PHE A 85 2.04 1.96 -1.54
C PHE A 85 0.56 2.28 -1.80
N THR A 86 0.19 3.56 -1.68
CA THR A 86 -1.11 4.12 -2.11
C THR A 86 -0.89 5.26 -3.09
N ASP A 87 -1.96 5.82 -3.65
CA ASP A 87 -1.93 7.03 -4.47
C ASP A 87 -2.35 8.29 -3.68
N ARG A 88 -2.77 8.13 -2.41
CA ARG A 88 -3.37 9.14 -1.53
C ARG A 88 -4.64 9.81 -2.10
N ARG A 89 -5.39 9.11 -2.95
CA ARG A 89 -6.68 9.61 -3.45
C ARG A 89 -7.83 9.02 -2.64
N ALA A 90 -8.92 9.77 -2.52
CA ALA A 90 -10.17 9.26 -1.94
C ALA A 90 -10.80 8.15 -2.80
N ARG A 91 -10.55 8.20 -4.12
CA ARG A 91 -10.94 7.20 -5.12
C ARG A 91 -9.78 7.02 -6.09
N ALA A 92 -9.46 5.77 -6.41
CA ALA A 92 -8.37 5.46 -7.32
C ALA A 92 -8.70 5.92 -8.74
N HIS A 93 -7.66 6.20 -9.51
CA HIS A 93 -7.75 6.54 -10.93
C HIS A 93 -6.68 5.73 -11.68
N GLY A 94 -7.14 4.72 -12.43
CA GLY A 94 -6.30 3.93 -13.33
C GLY A 94 -6.45 4.45 -14.76
N LEU A 95 -7.02 3.62 -15.63
CA LEU A 95 -7.51 4.01 -16.95
C LEU A 95 -8.91 4.66 -16.88
N ALA A 96 -9.61 4.45 -15.77
CA ALA A 96 -10.84 5.14 -15.42
C ALA A 96 -10.93 5.39 -13.91
N ASP A 97 -11.92 6.18 -13.49
CA ASP A 97 -12.23 6.38 -12.08
C ASP A 97 -12.82 5.10 -11.45
N LEU A 98 -12.32 4.74 -10.26
CA LEU A 98 -12.77 3.59 -9.49
C LEU A 98 -13.63 4.00 -8.29
N PRO A 99 -14.51 3.12 -7.79
CA PRO A 99 -15.43 3.45 -6.69
C PRO A 99 -14.75 3.48 -5.31
N ARG A 100 -13.51 3.00 -5.18
CA ARG A 100 -12.77 2.90 -3.91
C ARG A 100 -11.36 3.46 -4.07
N ASN A 101 -10.72 3.84 -2.96
CA ASN A 101 -9.31 4.22 -2.98
C ASN A 101 -8.39 3.01 -3.20
N THR A 102 -7.15 3.27 -3.60
CA THR A 102 -6.12 2.25 -3.70
C THR A 102 -5.72 1.75 -2.29
N PRO A 103 -5.83 0.44 -2.00
CA PRO A 103 -5.35 -0.13 -0.74
C PRO A 103 -3.84 0.04 -0.58
N ALA A 104 -3.37 0.16 0.67
CA ALA A 104 -1.93 0.12 0.95
C ALA A 104 -1.38 -1.28 0.74
N LEU A 105 -0.17 -1.40 0.17
CA LEU A 105 0.54 -2.68 0.06
C LEU A 105 1.53 -2.94 1.21
N ALA A 106 1.76 -1.94 2.07
CA ALA A 106 2.62 -2.12 3.23
C ALA A 106 2.06 -3.22 4.16
N ASN A 107 2.92 -4.15 4.58
CA ASN A 107 2.59 -5.26 5.47
C ASN A 107 1.55 -6.28 4.95
N LEU A 108 1.25 -6.30 3.63
CA LEU A 108 0.26 -7.24 3.07
C LEU A 108 0.53 -8.70 3.36
N ARG A 109 1.80 -9.08 3.55
CA ARG A 109 2.20 -10.45 3.84
C ARG A 109 1.59 -11.03 5.12
N GLN A 110 1.07 -10.18 6.00
CA GLN A 110 0.40 -10.59 7.24
C GLN A 110 -1.11 -10.79 7.05
N GLN A 111 -1.65 -10.49 5.86
CA GLN A 111 -3.07 -10.63 5.56
C GLN A 111 -3.38 -12.04 5.08
N ARG A 112 -4.57 -12.54 5.45
CA ARG A 112 -5.11 -13.80 4.94
C ARG A 112 -5.93 -13.62 3.67
N TRP A 113 -6.60 -12.48 3.56
CA TRP A 113 -7.47 -12.12 2.45
C TRP A 113 -7.08 -10.73 1.94
N TYR A 114 -7.13 -10.54 0.63
CA TYR A 114 -6.61 -9.34 -0.03
C TYR A 114 -7.71 -8.58 -0.78
N GLY A 115 -7.50 -7.27 -0.89
CA GLY A 115 -8.46 -6.34 -1.50
C GLY A 115 -9.54 -5.87 -0.53
N TRP A 116 -10.31 -4.86 -0.94
CA TRP A 116 -11.37 -4.26 -0.11
C TRP A 116 -12.53 -5.21 0.21
N ASP A 117 -12.81 -6.14 -0.71
CA ASP A 117 -13.88 -7.14 -0.56
C ASP A 117 -13.38 -8.45 0.05
N GLY A 118 -12.06 -8.56 0.31
CA GLY A 118 -11.43 -9.80 0.78
C GLY A 118 -11.57 -10.97 -0.19
N ALA A 119 -11.89 -10.74 -1.47
CA ALA A 119 -12.23 -11.81 -2.41
C ALA A 119 -11.01 -12.51 -3.04
N SER A 120 -9.79 -12.15 -2.63
CA SER A 120 -8.58 -12.86 -3.05
C SER A 120 -7.93 -13.53 -1.83
N ASP A 121 -7.63 -14.82 -1.93
CA ASP A 121 -7.02 -15.65 -0.87
C ASP A 121 -5.49 -15.75 -0.98
N SER A 122 -4.92 -15.11 -2.01
CA SER A 122 -3.50 -15.17 -2.34
C SER A 122 -3.04 -13.89 -3.03
N LEU A 123 -1.75 -13.55 -2.87
CA LEU A 123 -1.17 -12.34 -3.48
C LEU A 123 -1.16 -12.39 -5.01
N TRP A 124 -1.00 -13.58 -5.60
CA TRP A 124 -1.01 -13.71 -7.06
C TRP A 124 -2.42 -13.46 -7.62
N LEU A 125 -3.48 -13.99 -6.98
CA LEU A 125 -4.85 -13.68 -7.37
C LEU A 125 -5.18 -12.20 -7.17
N ALA A 126 -4.73 -11.62 -6.05
CA ALA A 126 -4.88 -10.19 -5.78
C ALA A 126 -4.18 -9.31 -6.83
N SER A 127 -3.09 -9.80 -7.43
CA SER A 127 -2.35 -9.10 -8.50
C SER A 127 -2.98 -9.29 -9.88
N VAL A 128 -3.57 -10.46 -10.15
CA VAL A 128 -4.22 -10.76 -11.44
C VAL A 128 -5.50 -9.96 -11.64
N ARG A 129 -6.30 -9.75 -10.59
CA ARG A 129 -7.55 -8.98 -10.69
C ARG A 129 -7.36 -7.58 -11.30
N PRO A 130 -6.44 -6.71 -10.81
CA PRO A 130 -6.22 -5.40 -11.41
C PRO A 130 -5.57 -5.49 -12.79
N MET A 131 -4.70 -6.50 -13.06
CA MET A 131 -4.14 -6.72 -14.41
C MET A 131 -5.25 -6.91 -15.45
N LEU A 132 -6.27 -7.71 -15.11
CA LEU A 132 -7.40 -8.00 -16.01
C LEU A 132 -8.53 -6.96 -15.98
N ASP A 133 -8.53 -5.98 -15.07
CA ASP A 133 -9.57 -4.96 -15.02
C ASP A 133 -9.30 -3.88 -16.09
N PRO A 134 -10.21 -3.67 -17.06
CA PRO A 134 -10.02 -2.68 -18.13
C PRO A 134 -10.00 -1.23 -17.61
N ARG A 135 -10.43 -0.99 -16.37
CA ARG A 135 -10.39 0.34 -15.74
C ARG A 135 -9.09 0.59 -15.00
N GLU A 136 -8.29 -0.44 -14.76
CA GLU A 136 -7.03 -0.34 -14.02
C GLU A 136 -5.83 -0.52 -14.95
N PHE A 137 -5.68 -1.70 -15.55
CA PHE A 137 -4.45 -2.11 -16.22
C PHE A 137 -4.68 -2.60 -17.66
N ASP A 138 -5.86 -3.16 -17.94
CA ASP A 138 -6.35 -3.57 -19.27
C ASP A 138 -5.50 -4.62 -20.01
N GLY A 139 -4.91 -5.60 -19.31
CA GLY A 139 -4.18 -6.72 -19.95
C GLY A 139 -3.63 -7.78 -19.01
#